data_AF-A0A2V7BXB8-F1
#
_entry.id   AF-A0A2V7BXB8-F1
#
_cell.length_a   1.000
_cell.length_b   1.000
_cell.length_c   1.000
_cell.angle_alpha   90.00
_cell.angle_beta   90.00
_cell.angle_gamma   90.00
#
_symmetry.space_group_name_H-M   'P 1'
#
loop_
_entity.id
_entity.type
_entity.pdbx_description
1 polymer ?
#
loop_
_entity_poly.entity_id
_entity_poly.type
_entity_poly.pdbx_seq_one_letter_code
_entity_poly.pdbx_strand_id
1 'polypeptide(L)'
;MLTNGSTEARKLRSRLNHPIIDADGHWIEYGPVMKEEFRRIGGAAAVEGLDTATQRVPNSLKMTLAERRRRRVGQEAFWSSPSENVLDRATAMMPRLMYERL
;
A
#
# COMPACT_ATOMS: atom_id res chain seq x y z
N MET A 1 0.58 -41.60 -15.50
CA MET A 1 0.75 -41.33 -14.05
C MET A 1 1.79 -40.22 -13.92
N LEU A 2 1.41 -39.04 -13.43
CA LEU A 2 2.38 -37.98 -13.13
C LEU A 2 3.18 -38.42 -11.91
N THR A 3 4.47 -38.66 -12.10
CA THR A 3 5.37 -39.05 -11.01
C THR A 3 5.58 -37.83 -10.11
N ASN A 4 5.30 -37.97 -8.81
CA ASN A 4 5.63 -36.99 -7.77
C ASN A 4 7.16 -36.92 -7.54
N GLY A 5 7.95 -36.84 -8.61
CA GLY A 5 9.39 -36.66 -8.54
C GLY A 5 9.71 -35.33 -7.85
N SER A 6 10.75 -35.33 -7.02
CA SER A 6 11.19 -34.12 -6.33
C SER A 6 11.58 -33.07 -7.38
N THR A 7 10.76 -32.03 -7.50
CA THR A 7 11.05 -30.88 -8.37
C THR A 7 12.30 -30.16 -7.87
N GLU A 8 13.02 -29.51 -8.77
CA GLU A 8 14.20 -28.70 -8.39
C GLU A 8 13.84 -27.65 -7.32
N ALA A 9 12.64 -27.06 -7.41
CA ALA A 9 12.11 -26.15 -6.40
C ALA A 9 11.98 -26.80 -5.00
N ARG A 10 11.57 -28.08 -4.93
CA ARG A 10 11.45 -28.83 -3.67
C ARG A 10 12.83 -29.10 -3.06
N LYS A 11 13.82 -29.48 -3.87
CA LYS A 11 15.21 -29.70 -3.44
C LYS A 11 15.87 -28.41 -2.93
N LEU A 12 15.59 -27.27 -3.56
CA LEU A 12 16.05 -25.96 -3.08
C LEU A 12 15.41 -25.60 -1.75
N ARG A 13 14.08 -25.75 -1.63
CA ARG A 13 13.35 -25.45 -0.40
C ARG A 13 13.84 -26.26 0.80
N SER A 14 14.21 -27.54 0.62
CA SER A 14 14.69 -28.38 1.73
C SER A 14 16.07 -27.99 2.28
N ARG A 15 16.82 -27.14 1.57
CA ARG A 15 18.15 -26.66 1.99
C ARG A 15 18.11 -25.35 2.77
N LEU A 16 16.94 -24.72 2.87
CA LEU A 16 16.77 -23.46 3.57
C LEU A 16 16.56 -23.72 5.06
N ASN A 17 17.34 -23.05 5.91
CA ASN A 17 17.25 -23.08 7.37
C ASN A 17 16.60 -21.80 7.93
N HIS A 18 16.01 -20.98 7.06
CA HIS A 18 15.31 -19.74 7.38
C HIS A 18 14.00 -19.64 6.58
N PRO A 19 13.00 -18.88 7.06
CA PRO A 19 11.84 -18.57 6.24
C PRO A 19 12.23 -17.76 5.00
N ILE A 20 11.50 -17.96 3.90
CA ILE A 20 11.47 -17.01 2.78
C ILE A 20 10.22 -16.18 2.96
N ILE A 21 10.39 -14.86 3.04
CA ILE A 21 9.29 -13.90 3.00
C ILE A 21 9.35 -13.27 1.61
N ASP A 22 8.40 -13.64 0.75
CA ASP A 22 8.19 -12.96 -0.52
C ASP A 22 7.32 -11.73 -0.25
N ALA A 23 7.97 -10.57 -0.18
CA ALA A 23 7.30 -9.30 0.08
C ALA A 23 7.28 -8.47 -1.20
N ASP A 24 6.08 -8.24 -1.73
CA ASP A 24 5.86 -7.19 -2.73
C ASP A 24 5.89 -5.83 -2.02
N GLY A 25 7.09 -5.26 -1.94
CA GLY A 25 7.35 -4.01 -1.23
C GLY A 25 6.67 -2.83 -1.94
N HIS A 26 5.60 -2.32 -1.37
CA HIS A 26 4.95 -1.10 -1.83
C HIS A 26 5.48 0.11 -1.04
N TRP A 27 5.97 1.12 -1.77
CA TRP A 27 6.28 2.42 -1.20
C TRP A 27 5.01 3.26 -1.08
N ILE A 28 4.85 3.97 0.04
CA ILE A 28 3.78 4.96 0.21
C ILE A 28 4.44 6.33 0.36
N GLU A 29 4.14 7.23 -0.55
CA GLU A 29 4.68 8.57 -0.55
C GLU A 29 4.20 9.39 0.65
N TYR A 30 5.08 10.24 1.17
CA TYR A 30 4.69 11.27 2.11
C TYR A 30 3.92 12.36 1.36
N GLY A 31 2.58 12.29 1.44
CA GLY A 31 1.65 13.14 0.69
C GLY A 31 1.98 14.63 0.68
N PRO A 32 2.38 15.27 1.79
CA PRO A 32 2.76 16.68 1.79
C PRO A 32 3.91 17.01 0.85
N VAL A 33 5.02 16.25 0.90
CA VAL A 33 6.17 16.44 0.00
C VAL A 33 5.80 16.10 -1.43
N MET A 34 5.00 15.04 -1.65
CA MET A 34 4.50 14.70 -2.98
C MET A 34 3.68 15.88 -3.58
N LYS A 35 2.84 16.55 -2.77
CA LYS A 35 2.04 17.70 -3.20
C LYS A 35 2.91 18.92 -3.55
N GLU A 36 4.01 19.13 -2.82
CA GLU A 36 5.00 20.17 -3.13
C GLU A 36 5.69 19.90 -4.46
N GLU A 37 6.12 18.66 -4.71
CA GLU A 37 6.76 18.27 -5.98
C GLU A 37 5.81 18.37 -7.17
N PHE A 38 4.54 17.98 -7.00
CA PHE A 38 3.51 18.16 -8.05
C PHE A 38 3.32 19.63 -8.40
N ARG A 39 3.31 20.51 -7.39
CA ARG A 39 3.23 21.95 -7.61
C ARG A 39 4.48 22.48 -8.33
N ARG A 40 5.67 22.04 -7.91
CA ARG A 40 6.95 22.50 -8.46
C ARG A 40 7.10 22.12 -9.94
N ILE A 41 6.68 20.90 -10.30
CA ILE A 41 6.88 20.35 -11.66
C ILE A 41 5.71 20.70 -12.58
N GLY A 42 4.47 20.53 -12.10
CA GLY A 42 3.26 20.60 -12.92
C GLY A 42 2.30 21.75 -12.55
N GLY A 43 2.70 22.63 -11.62
CA GLY A 43 1.90 23.78 -11.22
C GLY A 43 0.60 23.41 -10.49
N ALA A 44 -0.33 24.36 -10.43
CA ALA A 44 -1.58 24.21 -9.69
C ALA A 44 -2.48 23.08 -10.24
N ALA A 45 -2.52 22.89 -11.56
CA ALA A 45 -3.35 21.85 -12.17
C ALA A 45 -2.90 20.43 -11.78
N ALA A 46 -1.60 20.19 -11.64
CA ALA A 46 -1.10 18.90 -11.15
C ALA A 46 -1.52 18.64 -9.70
N VAL A 47 -1.51 19.67 -8.86
CA VAL A 47 -1.98 19.59 -7.47
C VAL A 47 -3.47 19.25 -7.41
N GLU A 48 -4.30 19.90 -8.23
CA GLU A 48 -5.73 19.61 -8.34
C GLU A 48 -6.00 18.18 -8.84
N GLY A 49 -5.22 17.73 -9.84
CA GLY A 49 -5.27 16.37 -10.34
C GLY A 49 -4.94 15.33 -9.26
N LEU A 50 -3.90 15.58 -8.46
CA LEU A 50 -3.54 14.73 -7.31
C LEU A 50 -4.66 14.72 -6.26
N ASP A 51 -5.17 15.89 -5.88
CA ASP A 51 -6.27 16.00 -4.92
C ASP A 51 -7.50 15.21 -5.40
N THR A 52 -7.85 15.32 -6.68
CA THR A 52 -8.96 14.56 -7.29
C THR A 52 -8.70 13.06 -7.30
N ALA A 53 -7.52 12.62 -7.73
CA ALA A 53 -7.16 11.20 -7.81
C ALA A 53 -7.18 10.53 -6.44
N THR A 54 -6.71 11.22 -5.39
CA THR A 54 -6.65 10.67 -4.03
C THR A 54 -8.03 10.54 -3.35
N GLN A 55 -9.10 11.16 -3.88
CA GLN A 55 -10.45 11.02 -3.33
C GLN A 55 -11.14 9.69 -3.70
N ARG A 56 -10.63 8.91 -4.67
CA ARG A 56 -11.28 7.67 -5.14
C ARG A 56 -11.59 6.70 -3.99
N VAL A 57 -10.58 6.37 -3.19
CA VAL A 57 -10.70 5.39 -2.11
C VAL A 57 -11.56 5.93 -0.95
N PRO A 58 -11.31 7.12 -0.38
CA PRO A 58 -12.17 7.70 0.66
C PRO A 58 -13.64 7.79 0.23
N ASN A 59 -13.92 8.22 -1.00
CA ASN A 59 -15.29 8.34 -1.49
C ASN A 59 -15.99 6.98 -1.58
N SER A 60 -15.27 5.93 -1.99
CA SER A 60 -15.80 4.56 -2.01
C SER A 60 -16.08 4.03 -0.59
N LEU A 61 -15.16 4.24 0.35
CA LEU A 61 -15.28 3.74 1.72
C LEU A 61 -16.36 4.48 2.54
N LYS A 62 -16.71 5.72 2.18
CA LYS A 62 -17.80 6.49 2.81
C LYS A 62 -19.20 6.12 2.32
N MET A 63 -19.33 5.33 1.26
CA MET A 63 -20.65 4.96 0.72
C MET A 63 -21.39 4.01 1.66
N THR A 64 -22.71 4.17 1.75
CA THR A 64 -23.56 3.17 2.40
C THR A 64 -23.56 1.86 1.61
N LEU A 65 -23.90 0.74 2.28
CA LEU A 65 -24.03 -0.55 1.61
C LEU A 65 -25.06 -0.54 0.47
N ALA A 66 -26.16 0.22 0.64
CA ALA A 66 -27.19 0.37 -0.39
C ALA A 66 -26.64 1.08 -1.64
N GLU A 67 -25.90 2.17 -1.46
CA GLU A 67 -25.28 2.91 -2.56
C GLU A 67 -24.22 2.09 -3.29
N ARG A 68 -23.38 1.35 -2.54
CA ARG A 68 -22.36 0.47 -3.12
C ARG A 68 -22.98 -0.62 -3.98
N ARG A 69 -24.06 -1.25 -3.51
CA ARG A 69 -24.82 -2.25 -4.29
C ARG A 69 -25.41 -1.63 -5.55
N ARG A 70 -26.08 -0.48 -5.44
CA ARG A 70 -26.68 0.23 -6.57
C ARG A 70 -25.65 0.58 -7.65
N ARG A 71 -24.47 1.06 -7.23
CA ARG A 71 -23.40 1.50 -8.14
C ARG A 71 -22.42 0.41 -8.54
N ARG A 72 -22.55 -0.80 -7.99
CA ARG A 72 -21.63 -1.95 -8.17
C ARG A 72 -20.16 -1.60 -7.82
N VAL A 73 -19.96 -0.89 -6.72
CA VAL A 73 -18.62 -0.45 -6.27
C VAL A 73 -17.99 -1.54 -5.38
N GLY A 74 -16.84 -2.05 -5.83
CA GLY A 74 -16.03 -3.05 -5.12
C GLY A 74 -15.46 -2.56 -3.78
N GLN A 75 -14.86 -3.45 -3.00
CA GLN A 75 -14.18 -3.08 -1.75
C GLN A 75 -12.79 -2.53 -2.07
N GLU A 76 -12.49 -1.33 -1.57
CA GLU A 76 -11.15 -0.76 -1.71
C GLU A 76 -10.19 -1.33 -0.68
N ALA A 77 -8.90 -1.33 -1.04
CA ALA A 77 -7.80 -1.64 -0.15
C ALA A 77 -7.68 -0.58 0.95
N PHE A 78 -8.20 -0.87 2.13
CA PHE A 78 -8.14 0.02 3.30
C PHE A 78 -6.88 -0.21 4.16
N TRP A 79 -6.26 -1.38 4.03
CA TRP A 79 -5.14 -1.83 4.86
C TRP A 79 -3.84 -1.05 4.65
N SER A 80 -3.66 -0.41 3.49
CA SER A 80 -2.44 0.35 3.17
C SER A 80 -2.35 1.69 3.91
N SER A 81 -3.41 2.14 4.58
CA SER A 81 -3.43 3.41 5.31
C SER A 81 -3.90 3.19 6.75
N PRO A 82 -3.08 2.58 7.63
CA PRO A 82 -3.39 2.50 9.05
C PRO A 82 -3.49 3.92 9.60
N SER A 83 -4.71 4.32 9.96
CA SER A 83 -5.03 5.67 10.44
C SER A 83 -5.50 5.70 11.90
N GLU A 84 -5.69 4.54 12.53
CA GLU A 84 -5.98 4.45 13.97
C GLU A 84 -4.70 4.70 14.80
N ASN A 85 -3.61 3.99 14.48
CA ASN A 85 -2.30 4.26 15.07
C ASN A 85 -1.43 5.08 14.11
N VAL A 86 -1.57 6.41 14.18
CA VAL A 86 -0.77 7.34 13.38
C VAL A 86 0.72 7.29 13.70
N LEU A 87 1.10 6.83 14.90
CA LEU A 87 2.51 6.70 15.30
C LEU A 87 3.20 5.57 14.53
N ASP A 88 2.54 4.44 14.29
CA ASP A 88 3.11 3.35 13.49
C ASP A 88 3.29 3.74 12.03
N ARG A 89 2.30 4.46 11.46
CA ARG A 89 2.45 5.03 10.12
C ARG A 89 3.61 6.01 10.04
N ALA A 90 3.72 6.91 11.01
CA ALA A 90 4.81 7.87 11.12
C ALA A 90 6.18 7.17 11.21
N THR A 91 6.28 6.09 11.97
CA THR A 91 7.49 5.29 12.14
C THR A 91 7.93 4.62 10.84
N ALA A 92 7.00 4.08 10.05
CA ALA A 92 7.33 3.52 8.74
C ALA A 92 7.77 4.59 7.72
N MET A 93 7.31 5.84 7.86
CA MET A 93 7.58 6.93 6.91
C MET A 93 8.82 7.77 7.27
N MET A 94 9.23 7.80 8.54
CA MET A 94 10.31 8.65 9.03
C MET A 94 11.49 7.79 9.54
N PRO A 95 12.59 7.67 8.77
CA PRO A 95 13.71 6.79 9.12
C PRO A 95 14.26 7.05 10.52
N ARG A 96 14.41 8.32 10.93
CA ARG A 96 14.89 8.66 12.27
C ARG A 96 13.97 8.14 13.37
N LEU A 97 12.66 8.27 13.21
CA LEU A 97 11.67 7.76 14.18
C LEU A 97 11.64 6.22 14.19
N MET A 98 11.87 5.57 13.04
CA MET A 98 12.07 4.12 12.98
C MET A 98 13.23 3.70 13.87
N TYR A 99 14.40 4.33 13.71
CA TYR A 99 15.59 4.01 14.50
C TYR A 99 15.42 4.30 15.99
N GLU A 100 14.67 5.33 16.37
CA GLU A 100 14.36 5.63 17.79
C GLU A 100 13.45 4.59 18.45
N ARG A 101 12.74 3.77 17.66
CA ARG A 101 11.77 2.77 18.14
C ARG A 101 12.25 1.32 18.01
N LEU A 102 13.47 1.09 17.50
CA LEU A 102 14.14 -0.21 17.45
C LEU A 102 15.05 -0.39 18.67
#